data_AF-A0A379E663-F1
#
_entry.id   AF-A0A379E663-F1
#
_cell.length_a   1.000
_cell.length_b   1.000
_cell.length_c   1.000
_cell.angle_alpha   90.00
_cell.angle_beta   90.00
_cell.angle_gamma   90.00
#
_symmetry.space_group_name_H-M   'P 1'
#
loop_
_entity.id
_entity.type
_entity.pdbx_description
1 polymer ?
#
loop_
_entity_poly.entity_id
_entity_poly.type
_entity_poly.pdbx_seq_one_letter_code
_entity_poly.pdbx_strand_id
1 'polypeptide(L)'
;MKRVILTVCMAAVTYTTAFAQKVLFDKYSDTEGVTTVYISRNMMRMMGQVRAGNKDISRIARRLDHLQILSCDRPSLVTSIRNTAAGIFRQQKFSVVMQVNDGGEHTTIYERHYPNGKNEFSLLSVERGEISIINILGNVSLQDIQGIAGGK
;
A
#
# COMPACT_ATOMS: atom_id res chain seq x y z
N MET A 1 -44.30 -11.06 -17.03
CA MET A 1 -42.94 -11.35 -17.56
C MET A 1 -41.99 -10.16 -17.53
N LYS A 2 -42.41 -8.91 -17.83
CA LYS A 2 -41.50 -7.73 -17.81
C LYS A 2 -40.99 -7.32 -16.41
N ARG A 3 -41.77 -7.57 -15.36
CA ARG A 3 -41.39 -7.23 -13.96
C ARG A 3 -40.44 -8.23 -13.31
N VAL A 4 -40.54 -9.52 -13.66
CA VAL A 4 -39.66 -10.59 -13.14
C VAL A 4 -38.26 -10.49 -13.75
N ILE A 5 -38.15 -10.11 -15.03
CA ILE A 5 -36.86 -9.86 -15.69
C ILE A 5 -36.11 -8.71 -15.02
N LEU A 6 -36.81 -7.64 -14.60
CA LEU A 6 -36.17 -6.50 -13.94
C LEU A 6 -35.60 -6.86 -12.56
N THR A 7 -36.27 -7.72 -11.81
CA THR A 7 -35.83 -8.14 -10.46
C THR A 7 -34.63 -9.09 -10.51
N VAL A 8 -34.53 -9.96 -11.52
CA VAL A 8 -33.38 -10.87 -11.70
C VAL A 8 -32.12 -10.10 -12.13
N CYS A 9 -32.25 -9.06 -12.96
CA CYS A 9 -31.10 -8.23 -13.36
C CYS A 9 -30.50 -7.41 -12.20
N MET A 10 -31.28 -7.06 -11.18
CA MET A 10 -30.83 -6.24 -10.06
C MET A 10 -30.11 -7.06 -8.97
N ALA A 11 -30.35 -8.37 -8.91
CA ALA A 11 -29.67 -9.29 -7.98
C ALA A 11 -28.29 -9.77 -8.49
N ALA A 12 -27.99 -9.60 -9.78
CA ALA A 12 -26.70 -9.98 -10.37
C ALA A 12 -25.58 -8.96 -10.12
N VAL A 13 -25.90 -7.72 -9.69
CA VAL A 13 -24.92 -6.63 -9.56
C VAL A 13 -24.29 -6.53 -8.16
N THR A 14 -24.81 -7.26 -7.16
CA THR A 14 -24.36 -7.10 -5.76
C THR A 14 -23.20 -8.01 -5.33
N TYR A 15 -22.70 -8.89 -6.20
CA TYR A 15 -21.63 -9.84 -5.80
C TYR A 15 -20.19 -9.37 -6.09
N THR A 16 -19.98 -8.22 -6.73
CA THR A 16 -18.62 -7.82 -7.19
C THR A 16 -17.87 -6.88 -6.26
N THR A 17 -18.46 -6.37 -5.19
CA THR A 17 -17.81 -5.34 -4.36
C THR A 17 -17.04 -5.89 -3.15
N ALA A 18 -17.14 -7.18 -2.83
CA ALA A 18 -16.56 -7.75 -1.62
C ALA A 18 -15.09 -8.19 -1.75
N PHE A 19 -14.53 -8.31 -2.97
CA PHE A 19 -13.15 -8.82 -3.17
C PHE A 19 -12.09 -7.72 -3.39
N ALA A 20 -12.47 -6.44 -3.32
CA ALA A 20 -11.55 -5.32 -3.62
C ALA A 20 -10.62 -4.93 -2.44
N GLN A 21 -10.61 -5.68 -1.33
CA GLN A 21 -10.06 -5.17 -0.07
C GLN A 21 -8.56 -5.41 0.20
N LYS A 22 -7.80 -6.14 -0.64
CA LYS A 22 -6.31 -6.22 -0.56
C LYS A 22 -5.64 -6.48 -1.93
N VAL A 23 -6.06 -5.75 -2.96
CA VAL A 23 -5.77 -6.09 -4.37
C VAL A 23 -4.28 -6.13 -4.74
N LEU A 24 -3.43 -5.24 -4.22
CA LEU A 24 -2.04 -5.15 -4.68
C LEU A 24 -1.16 -6.27 -4.14
N PHE A 25 -1.07 -6.38 -2.81
CA PHE A 25 -0.17 -7.31 -2.14
C PHE A 25 -0.60 -8.75 -2.36
N ASP A 26 -1.90 -9.05 -2.29
CA ASP A 26 -2.41 -10.40 -2.52
C ASP A 26 -2.14 -10.86 -3.96
N LYS A 27 -2.29 -9.96 -4.95
CA LYS A 27 -2.04 -10.27 -6.37
C LYS A 27 -0.60 -10.73 -6.64
N TYR A 28 0.38 -10.22 -5.89
CA TYR A 28 1.78 -10.56 -6.08
C TYR A 28 2.36 -11.48 -5.01
N SER A 29 1.55 -11.93 -4.04
CA SER A 29 2.01 -12.74 -2.90
C SER A 29 2.65 -14.07 -3.32
N ASP A 30 2.16 -14.69 -4.39
CA ASP A 30 2.67 -15.96 -4.94
C ASP A 30 3.56 -15.76 -6.19
N THR A 31 4.04 -14.54 -6.45
CA THR A 31 4.89 -14.25 -7.62
C THR A 31 6.36 -14.45 -7.29
N GLU A 32 7.04 -15.31 -8.05
CA GLU A 32 8.47 -15.56 -7.89
C GLU A 32 9.32 -14.27 -8.06
N GLY A 33 10.16 -13.99 -7.06
CA GLY A 33 10.97 -12.76 -6.99
C GLY A 33 10.20 -11.53 -6.50
N VAL A 34 8.99 -11.73 -5.97
CA VAL A 34 8.28 -10.74 -5.18
C VAL A 34 8.20 -11.24 -3.74
N THR A 35 8.63 -10.41 -2.80
CA THR A 35 8.45 -10.64 -1.37
C THR A 35 7.32 -9.75 -0.87
N THR A 36 6.37 -10.33 -0.14
CA THR A 36 5.33 -9.57 0.55
C THR A 36 5.37 -9.85 2.05
N VAL A 37 5.24 -8.80 2.86
CA VAL A 37 5.24 -8.89 4.33
C VAL A 37 4.02 -8.15 4.86
N TYR A 38 3.29 -8.78 5.77
CA TYR A 38 2.20 -8.15 6.53
C TYR A 38 2.54 -8.16 8.02
N ILE A 39 2.53 -7.00 8.66
CA ILE A 39 2.76 -6.86 10.09
C ILE A 39 1.50 -6.25 10.72
N SER A 40 0.86 -7.03 11.59
CA SER A 40 -0.32 -6.59 12.32
C SER A 40 0.04 -5.60 13.44
N ARG A 41 -0.94 -4.81 13.88
CA ARG A 41 -0.83 -3.99 15.10
C ARG A 41 -0.26 -4.76 16.30
N ASN A 42 -0.73 -5.99 16.53
CA ASN A 42 -0.29 -6.78 17.67
C ASN A 42 1.19 -7.13 17.57
N MET A 43 1.64 -7.54 16.37
CA MET A 43 3.05 -7.84 16.13
C MET A 43 3.93 -6.60 16.30
N MET A 44 3.52 -5.45 15.74
CA MET A 44 4.25 -4.19 15.90
C MET A 44 4.38 -3.75 17.36
N ARG A 45 3.42 -4.09 18.23
CA ARG A 45 3.46 -3.78 19.67
C ARG A 45 4.37 -4.72 20.47
N MET A 46 4.60 -5.92 19.96
CA MET A 46 5.50 -6.91 20.58
C MET A 46 6.96 -6.68 20.17
N MET A 47 7.19 -6.08 19.01
CA MET A 47 8.51 -5.76 18.51
C MET A 47 9.08 -4.51 19.21
N GLY A 48 10.30 -4.61 19.74
CA GLY A 48 11.00 -3.45 20.31
C GLY A 48 11.43 -2.44 19.26
N GLN A 49 11.79 -2.91 18.07
CA GLN A 49 12.13 -2.10 16.89
C GLN A 49 11.36 -2.63 15.68
N VAL A 50 10.70 -1.74 14.94
CA VAL A 50 9.92 -2.08 13.74
C VAL A 50 10.57 -1.43 12.53
N ARG A 51 10.85 -2.24 11.50
CA ARG A 51 11.46 -1.81 10.25
C ARG A 51 10.57 -2.15 9.06
N ALA A 52 10.54 -1.27 8.07
CA ALA A 52 9.92 -1.50 6.78
C ALA A 52 11.01 -1.46 5.69
N GLY A 53 11.54 -2.63 5.33
CA GLY A 53 12.77 -2.72 4.55
C GLY A 53 13.95 -2.09 5.32
N ASN A 54 14.63 -1.12 4.70
CA ASN A 54 15.72 -0.38 5.34
C ASN A 54 15.23 0.76 6.26
N LYS A 55 13.95 1.14 6.24
CA LYS A 55 13.41 2.30 6.97
C LYS A 55 12.97 1.93 8.39
N ASP A 56 13.39 2.71 9.39
CA ASP A 56 12.95 2.53 10.79
C ASP A 56 11.61 3.24 11.01
N ILE A 57 10.59 2.49 11.44
CA ILE A 57 9.24 3.02 11.67
C ILE A 57 8.81 2.90 13.14
N SER A 58 9.75 2.61 14.05
CA SER A 58 9.49 2.32 15.46
C SER A 58 8.77 3.48 16.17
N ARG A 59 9.08 4.73 15.77
CA ARG A 59 8.46 5.94 16.32
C ARG A 59 6.95 6.01 16.09
N ILE A 60 6.46 5.38 15.03
CA ILE A 60 5.04 5.42 14.64
C ILE A 60 4.33 4.09 14.86
N ALA A 61 5.07 2.99 15.05
CA ALA A 61 4.57 1.62 15.14
C ALA A 61 3.36 1.44 16.08
N ARG A 62 3.36 2.09 17.27
CA ARG A 62 2.26 1.97 18.24
C ARG A 62 0.94 2.60 17.76
N ARG A 63 1.01 3.53 16.80
CA ARG A 63 -0.12 4.23 16.19
C ARG A 63 -0.61 3.55 14.90
N LEU A 64 0.04 2.47 14.48
CA LEU A 64 -0.31 1.74 13.27
C LEU A 64 -1.35 0.65 13.53
N ASP A 65 -2.20 0.45 12.53
CA ASP A 65 -3.16 -0.65 12.44
C ASP A 65 -2.53 -1.84 11.72
N HIS A 66 -1.80 -1.56 10.65
CA HIS A 66 -0.98 -2.53 9.97
C HIS A 66 0.13 -1.85 9.16
N LEU A 67 1.12 -2.64 8.81
CA LEU A 67 2.17 -2.33 7.87
C LEU A 67 2.19 -3.45 6.81
N GLN A 68 2.25 -3.07 5.54
CA GLN A 68 2.47 -3.99 4.43
C GLN A 68 3.71 -3.56 3.64
N ILE A 69 4.51 -4.53 3.21
CA ILE A 69 5.70 -4.30 2.42
C ILE A 69 5.64 -5.24 1.22
N LEU A 70 5.92 -4.70 0.04
CA LEU A 70 6.17 -5.44 -1.18
C LEU A 70 7.54 -5.02 -1.66
N SER A 71 8.41 -5.97 -1.95
CA SER A 71 9.69 -5.71 -2.59
C SER A 71 9.90 -6.69 -3.75
N CYS A 72 10.46 -6.19 -4.84
CA CYS A 72 10.79 -6.98 -6.01
C CYS A 72 12.10 -6.49 -6.60
N ASP A 73 13.04 -7.40 -6.76
CA ASP A 73 14.39 -7.19 -7.29
C ASP A 73 14.51 -7.63 -8.77
N ARG A 74 13.39 -8.03 -9.39
CA ARG A 74 13.34 -8.44 -10.81
C ARG A 74 12.98 -7.24 -11.69
N PRO A 75 13.92 -6.71 -12.51
CA PRO A 75 13.65 -5.54 -13.36
C PRO A 75 12.47 -5.75 -14.33
N SER A 76 12.26 -6.99 -14.78
CA SER A 76 11.15 -7.34 -15.68
C SER A 76 9.76 -7.14 -15.06
N LEU A 77 9.64 -7.16 -13.72
CA LEU A 77 8.37 -7.03 -13.01
C LEU A 77 8.10 -5.59 -12.53
N VAL A 78 9.14 -4.75 -12.38
CA VAL A 78 9.03 -3.39 -11.85
C VAL A 78 7.93 -2.57 -12.53
N THR A 79 7.94 -2.52 -13.87
CA THR A 79 6.95 -1.73 -14.62
C THR A 79 5.53 -2.25 -14.41
N SER A 80 5.35 -3.57 -14.36
CA SER A 80 4.03 -4.21 -14.14
C SER A 80 3.50 -3.91 -12.73
N ILE A 81 4.34 -4.06 -11.71
CA ILE A 81 4.00 -3.78 -10.32
C ILE A 81 3.67 -2.29 -10.14
N ARG A 82 4.52 -1.40 -10.66
CA ARG A 82 4.31 0.06 -10.60
C ARG A 82 2.98 0.46 -11.23
N ASN A 83 2.69 -0.02 -12.44
CA ASN A 83 1.47 0.33 -13.15
C ASN A 83 0.22 -0.23 -12.44
N THR A 84 0.31 -1.45 -11.91
CA THR A 84 -0.76 -2.05 -11.11
C THR A 84 -1.01 -1.23 -9.84
N ALA A 85 0.04 -0.87 -9.10
CA ALA A 85 -0.05 -0.06 -7.90
C ALA A 85 -0.69 1.31 -8.20
N ALA A 86 -0.21 2.01 -9.21
CA ALA A 86 -0.79 3.29 -9.64
C ALA A 86 -2.28 3.17 -10.02
N GLY A 87 -2.67 2.09 -10.70
CA GLY A 87 -4.06 1.79 -11.01
C GLY A 87 -4.93 1.62 -9.77
N ILE A 88 -4.45 0.83 -8.80
CA ILE A 88 -5.14 0.59 -7.53
C ILE A 88 -5.25 1.86 -6.70
N PHE A 89 -4.17 2.62 -6.55
CA PHE A 89 -4.16 3.88 -5.81
C PHE A 89 -5.16 4.88 -6.39
N ARG A 90 -5.24 4.99 -7.73
CA ARG A 90 -6.25 5.81 -8.40
C ARG A 90 -7.68 5.33 -8.13
N GLN A 91 -7.94 4.02 -8.21
CA GLN A 91 -9.25 3.44 -7.92
C GLN A 91 -9.67 3.66 -6.46
N GLN A 92 -8.71 3.59 -5.53
CA GLN A 92 -8.93 3.76 -4.10
C GLN A 92 -8.90 5.23 -3.65
N LYS A 93 -8.79 6.18 -4.59
CA LYS A 93 -8.77 7.64 -4.33
C LYS A 93 -7.61 8.10 -3.45
N PHE A 94 -6.44 7.51 -3.62
CA PHE A 94 -5.22 8.09 -3.08
C PHE A 94 -4.84 9.35 -3.87
N SER A 95 -4.28 10.32 -3.17
CA SER A 95 -3.65 11.51 -3.74
C SER A 95 -2.14 11.41 -3.60
N VAL A 96 -1.40 11.89 -4.60
CA VAL A 96 0.05 12.10 -4.45
C VAL A 96 0.26 13.31 -3.55
N VAL A 97 1.01 13.12 -2.47
CA VAL A 97 1.28 14.19 -1.48
C VAL A 97 2.74 14.58 -1.40
N MET A 98 3.65 13.73 -1.89
CA MET A 98 5.07 14.04 -1.97
C MET A 98 5.75 13.18 -3.02
N GLN A 99 6.77 13.73 -3.68
CA GLN A 99 7.69 13.00 -4.54
C GLN A 99 9.12 13.37 -4.14
N VAL A 100 9.99 12.37 -4.06
CA VAL A 100 11.40 12.52 -3.69
C VAL A 100 12.24 11.83 -4.75
N ASN A 101 13.25 12.55 -5.23
CA ASN A 101 14.27 12.05 -6.14
C ASN A 101 15.61 12.20 -5.45
N ASP A 102 16.25 11.09 -5.08
CA ASP A 102 17.56 11.12 -4.42
C ASP A 102 18.41 9.94 -4.88
N GLY A 103 19.67 10.16 -5.24
CA GLY A 103 20.63 9.09 -5.54
C GLY A 103 20.28 8.08 -6.65
N GLY A 104 19.20 8.30 -7.42
CA GLY A 104 18.66 7.32 -8.37
C GLY A 104 17.45 6.53 -7.85
N GLU A 105 17.03 6.76 -6.61
CA GLU A 105 15.75 6.33 -6.04
C GLU A 105 14.68 7.40 -6.35
N HIS A 106 13.58 6.95 -6.96
CA HIS A 106 12.36 7.74 -7.13
C HIS A 106 11.30 7.22 -6.17
N THR A 107 10.94 8.03 -5.17
CA THR A 107 9.88 7.72 -4.20
C THR A 107 8.67 8.61 -4.44
N THR A 108 7.49 8.02 -4.65
CA THR A 108 6.20 8.73 -4.62
C THR A 108 5.42 8.31 -3.37
N ILE A 109 4.99 9.29 -2.57
CA ILE A 109 4.16 9.10 -1.38
C ILE A 109 2.71 9.43 -1.75
N TYR A 110 1.86 8.43 -1.59
CA TYR A 110 0.42 8.51 -1.76
C TYR A 110 -0.26 8.57 -0.40
N GLU A 111 -1.33 9.34 -0.26
CA GLU A 111 -2.16 9.43 0.94
C GLU A 111 -3.64 9.18 0.63
N ARG A 112 -4.32 8.51 1.55
CA ARG A 112 -5.78 8.36 1.58
C ARG A 112 -6.29 8.59 3.00
N HIS A 113 -7.26 9.49 3.12
CA HIS A 113 -7.94 9.76 4.39
C HIS A 113 -9.15 8.86 4.59
N TYR A 114 -9.34 8.38 5.82
CA TYR A 114 -10.52 7.63 6.24
C TYR A 114 -11.44 8.50 7.13
N PRO A 115 -12.77 8.32 7.06
CA PRO A 115 -13.72 9.08 7.88
C PRO A 115 -13.53 8.94 9.39
N ASN A 116 -12.88 7.86 9.84
CA ASN A 116 -12.58 7.62 11.24
C ASN A 116 -11.31 8.34 11.74
N GLY A 117 -10.77 9.28 10.94
CA GLY A 117 -9.58 10.06 11.26
C GLY A 117 -8.26 9.34 11.05
N LYS A 118 -8.26 8.12 10.50
CA LYS A 118 -7.03 7.41 10.12
C LYS A 118 -6.57 7.80 8.73
N ASN A 119 -5.27 7.69 8.52
CA ASN A 119 -4.66 7.91 7.23
C ASN A 119 -3.95 6.64 6.77
N GLU A 120 -4.02 6.40 5.48
CA GLU A 120 -3.26 5.35 4.80
C GLU A 120 -2.25 6.00 3.88
N PHE A 121 -0.99 5.64 4.04
CA PHE A 121 0.11 6.09 3.21
C PHE A 121 0.70 4.91 2.45
N SER A 122 0.98 5.11 1.16
CA SER A 122 1.76 4.16 0.36
C SER A 122 2.99 4.86 -0.20
N LEU A 123 4.17 4.40 0.18
CA LEU A 123 5.46 4.88 -0.32
C LEU A 123 5.89 3.91 -1.41
N LEU A 124 5.86 4.35 -2.66
CA LEU A 124 6.33 3.58 -3.81
C LEU A 124 7.72 4.09 -4.19
N SER A 125 8.73 3.28 -3.95
CA SER A 125 10.13 3.54 -4.28
C SER A 125 10.56 2.69 -5.48
N VAL A 126 11.25 3.29 -6.43
CA VAL A 126 11.93 2.58 -7.54
C VAL A 126 13.38 3.01 -7.58
N GLU A 127 14.30 2.06 -7.50
CA GLU A 127 15.74 2.29 -7.58
C GLU A 127 16.38 1.18 -8.43
N ARG A 128 17.15 1.53 -9.47
CA ARG A 128 18.02 0.61 -10.24
C ARG A 128 17.40 -0.75 -10.66
N GLY A 129 16.11 -0.78 -11.01
CA GLY A 129 15.46 -2.02 -11.44
C GLY A 129 14.85 -2.84 -10.30
N GLU A 130 14.81 -2.27 -9.10
CA GLU A 130 14.09 -2.77 -7.95
C GLU A 130 12.88 -1.85 -7.66
N ILE A 131 11.85 -2.43 -7.05
CA ILE A 131 10.68 -1.70 -6.57
C ILE A 131 10.35 -2.11 -5.15
N SER A 132 10.08 -1.13 -4.29
CA SER A 132 9.53 -1.34 -2.96
C SER A 132 8.26 -0.52 -2.77
N ILE A 133 7.25 -1.12 -2.15
CA ILE A 133 6.02 -0.46 -1.76
C ILE A 133 5.79 -0.70 -0.29
N ILE A 134 5.82 0.35 0.51
CA ILE A 134 5.52 0.33 1.94
C ILE A 134 4.15 0.98 2.15
N ASN A 135 3.17 0.20 2.57
CA ASN A 135 1.83 0.68 2.90
C ASN A 135 1.62 0.69 4.42
N ILE A 136 1.14 1.81 4.93
CA ILE A 136 0.99 2.10 6.35
C ILE A 136 -0.42 2.63 6.58
N LEU A 137 -1.21 1.95 7.41
CA LEU A 137 -2.49 2.47 7.89
C LEU A 137 -2.39 2.73 9.39
N GLY A 138 -2.84 3.90 9.84
CA GLY A 138 -2.91 4.21 11.26
C GLY A 138 -3.30 5.65 11.57
N ASN A 139 -3.08 6.05 12.82
CA ASN A 139 -3.18 7.45 13.24
C ASN A 139 -1.82 8.13 13.07
N VAL A 140 -1.49 8.45 11.82
CA VAL A 140 -0.21 9.02 11.40
C VAL A 140 -0.42 10.16 10.41
N SER A 141 0.50 11.12 10.41
CA SER A 141 0.49 12.30 9.55
C SER A 141 1.55 12.21 8.45
N LEU A 142 1.49 13.08 7.43
CA LEU A 142 2.56 13.16 6.43
C LEU A 142 3.93 13.48 7.06
N GLN A 143 3.97 14.29 8.12
CA GLN A 143 5.22 14.61 8.83
C GLN A 143 5.85 13.37 9.47
N ASP A 144 5.01 12.49 10.04
CA ASP A 144 5.45 11.21 10.58
C ASP A 144 6.06 10.32 9.48
N ILE A 145 5.48 10.37 8.27
CA ILE A 145 5.94 9.59 7.11
C ILE A 145 7.20 10.20 6.48
N GLN A 146 7.34 11.52 6.47
CA GLN A 146 8.53 12.19 5.94
C GLN A 146 9.81 11.76 6.66
N GLY A 147 9.76 11.60 7.98
CA GLY A 147 10.87 11.08 8.77
C GLY A 147 11.24 9.61 8.48
N ILE A 148 10.40 8.90 7.72
CA ILE A 148 10.64 7.53 7.26
C ILE A 148 11.14 7.54 5.80
N ALA A 149 10.53 8.39 4.96
CA ALA A 149 10.83 8.47 3.54
C ALA A 149 12.20 9.09 3.24
N GLY A 150 12.53 10.22 3.89
CA GLY A 150 13.82 10.90 3.73
C GLY A 150 14.81 10.41 4.78
N GLY A 151 15.74 9.55 4.38
CA GLY A 151 16.81 9.09 5.26
C GLY A 151 17.67 10.26 5.73
N LYS A 152 17.50 10.66 6.98
CA LYS A 152 18.54 11.20 7.86
C LYS A 152 18.28 10.71 9.29
#